data_AF-W6L871-F1
#
_entry.id   AF-W6L871-F1
#
_cell.length_a   1.000
_cell.length_b   1.000
_cell.length_c   1.000
_cell.angle_alpha   90.00
_cell.angle_beta   90.00
_cell.angle_gamma   90.00
#
_symmetry.space_group_name_H-M   'P 1'
#
loop_
_entity.id
_entity.type
_entity.pdbx_description
1 polymer ?
#
loop_
_entity_poly.entity_id
_entity_poly.type
_entity_poly.pdbx_seq_one_letter_code
_entity_poly.pdbx_strand_id
1 'polypeptide(L)'
;MGRLSLPSLRFFILLIITILSINILQTECRKNVLSHATFPLEVQNAIGCDICTYAMTDLSIQIQAEREYKKSNSLKLNEDDVLEIIGELCVPFTVRGEWIRRVALQIPSSTSITNNSENNPESDGFTKILDIYTSCKRTCRSVQEVCETMLESEEMDRLSAIILENSNIYANISDVKVINGLIRQVCIPTHQCLNHLEYKKELTHSLNTMTIHGTLLEQILSDTTEEVGKQLMELESMMYSAGDDDRKKPVIITKDDMEKLKKAYKSGDMEMAKEVDPMADDLSEEELEKLRHISDEEDGDM
;
A
#
# COMPACT_ATOMS: atom_id res chain seq x y z
N MET A 1 22.22 -25.43 54.56
CA MET A 1 22.61 -24.36 53.60
C MET A 1 23.55 -24.97 52.57
N GLY A 2 23.02 -25.41 51.43
CA GLY A 2 23.81 -26.04 50.37
C GLY A 2 24.53 -25.00 49.53
N ARG A 3 25.86 -25.04 49.48
CA ARG A 3 26.67 -24.21 48.60
C ARG A 3 26.47 -24.71 47.16
N LEU A 4 25.69 -23.99 46.37
CA LEU A 4 25.66 -24.15 44.91
C LEU A 4 27.08 -23.96 44.38
N SER A 5 27.61 -24.98 43.71
CA SER A 5 28.95 -24.94 43.13
C SER A 5 28.96 -23.94 41.96
N LEU A 6 30.07 -23.19 41.83
CA LEU A 6 30.30 -22.22 40.75
C LEU A 6 29.89 -22.68 39.33
N PRO A 7 30.08 -23.95 38.90
CA PRO A 7 29.64 -24.39 37.57
C PRO A 7 28.11 -24.43 37.40
N SER A 8 27.35 -24.69 38.47
CA SER A 8 25.88 -24.73 38.42
C SER A 8 25.27 -23.35 38.18
N LEU A 9 25.88 -22.30 38.74
CA LEU A 9 25.43 -20.92 38.57
C LEU A 9 25.66 -20.43 37.13
N ARG A 10 26.80 -20.79 36.53
CA ARG A 10 27.12 -20.42 35.13
C ARG A 10 26.18 -21.09 34.13
N PHE A 11 25.79 -22.35 34.38
CA PHE A 11 24.81 -23.05 33.56
C PHE A 11 23.43 -22.41 33.63
N PHE A 12 22.99 -22.01 34.83
CA PHE A 12 21.72 -21.30 35.01
C PHE A 12 21.71 -19.93 34.31
N ILE A 13 22.80 -19.17 34.40
CA ILE A 13 22.91 -17.87 33.71
C ILE A 13 22.87 -18.04 32.20
N LEU A 14 23.62 -19.01 31.64
CA LEU A 14 23.59 -19.31 30.21
C LEU A 14 22.20 -19.74 29.73
N LEU A 15 21.49 -20.54 30.53
CA LEU A 15 20.13 -21.02 30.21
C LEU A 15 19.09 -19.89 30.29
N ILE A 16 19.23 -18.97 31.24
CA ILE A 16 18.39 -17.77 31.32
C ILE A 16 18.68 -16.84 30.13
N ILE A 17 19.95 -16.64 29.77
CA ILE A 17 20.33 -15.82 28.62
C ILE A 17 19.76 -16.42 27.34
N THR A 18 19.91 -17.73 27.09
CA THR A 18 19.33 -18.35 25.88
C THR A 18 17.81 -18.30 25.85
N ILE A 19 17.12 -18.49 26.98
CA ILE A 19 15.65 -18.33 27.04
C ILE A 19 15.26 -16.87 26.75
N LEU A 20 15.97 -15.88 27.32
CA LEU A 20 15.71 -14.47 27.01
C LEU A 20 15.99 -14.15 25.54
N SER A 21 17.09 -14.64 24.96
CA SER A 21 17.44 -14.45 23.56
C SER A 21 16.38 -15.02 22.61
N ILE A 22 15.87 -16.24 22.90
CA ILE A 22 14.82 -16.87 22.08
C ILE A 22 13.51 -16.07 22.15
N ASN A 23 13.14 -15.56 23.33
CA ASN A 23 11.94 -14.75 23.48
C ASN A 23 12.05 -13.40 22.73
N ILE A 24 13.21 -12.73 22.80
CA ILE A 24 13.46 -11.46 22.10
C ILE A 24 13.36 -11.66 20.57
N LEU A 25 14.03 -12.70 20.04
CA LEU A 25 14.00 -13.03 18.61
C LEU A 25 12.58 -13.40 18.13
N GLN A 26 11.81 -14.13 18.94
CA GLN A 26 10.42 -14.47 18.63
C GLN A 26 9.49 -13.25 18.65
N THR A 27 9.68 -12.30 19.57
CA THR A 27 8.89 -11.06 19.58
C THR A 27 9.16 -10.18 18.38
N GLU A 28 10.40 -10.12 17.91
CA GLU A 28 10.83 -9.29 16.78
C GLU A 28 10.34 -9.89 15.44
N CYS A 29 10.51 -11.21 15.25
CA CYS A 29 9.88 -11.92 14.13
C CYS A 29 8.36 -11.82 14.12
N ARG A 30 7.69 -11.92 15.28
CA ARG A 30 6.22 -11.88 15.36
C ARG A 30 5.65 -10.48 15.12
N LYS A 31 6.39 -9.43 15.49
CA LYS A 31 6.05 -8.03 15.19
C LYS A 31 6.17 -7.75 13.69
N ASN A 32 7.21 -8.28 13.04
CA ASN A 32 7.41 -8.19 11.59
C ASN A 32 6.39 -9.03 10.81
N VAL A 33 5.95 -10.20 11.30
CA VAL A 33 4.91 -10.99 10.61
C VAL A 33 3.54 -10.28 10.62
N LEU A 34 3.24 -9.47 11.64
CA LEU A 34 1.96 -8.76 11.72
C LEU A 34 1.91 -7.48 10.88
N SER A 35 3.04 -6.78 10.69
CA SER A 35 3.09 -5.54 9.90
C SER A 35 2.76 -5.75 8.42
N HIS A 36 2.91 -6.97 7.92
CA HIS A 36 2.72 -7.30 6.50
C HIS A 36 1.50 -8.19 6.23
N ALA A 37 0.74 -8.56 7.26
CA ALA A 37 -0.50 -9.31 7.10
C ALA A 37 -1.68 -8.35 6.85
N THR A 38 -2.58 -8.71 5.93
CA THR A 38 -3.79 -7.92 5.73
C THR A 38 -4.65 -7.83 6.98
N PHE A 39 -5.42 -6.76 7.08
CA PHE A 39 -6.50 -6.67 8.02
C PHE A 39 -7.55 -7.76 7.78
N PRO A 40 -8.30 -8.14 8.82
CA PRO A 40 -9.41 -9.07 8.71
C PRO A 40 -10.43 -8.66 7.63
N LEU A 41 -11.19 -9.63 7.15
CA LEU A 41 -12.14 -9.47 6.05
C LEU A 41 -13.19 -8.38 6.34
N GLU A 42 -13.56 -8.18 7.60
CA GLU A 42 -14.49 -7.14 8.03
C GLU A 42 -13.97 -5.73 7.70
N VAL A 43 -12.65 -5.50 7.81
CA VAL A 43 -12.03 -4.25 7.39
C VAL A 43 -12.02 -4.16 5.87
N GLN A 44 -11.60 -5.23 5.20
CA GLN A 44 -11.50 -5.29 3.73
C GLN A 44 -12.86 -5.02 3.05
N ASN A 45 -13.93 -5.64 3.54
CA ASN A 45 -15.30 -5.43 3.07
C ASN A 45 -15.76 -3.98 3.28
N ALA A 46 -15.42 -3.38 4.43
CA ALA A 46 -15.82 -2.02 4.77
C ALA A 46 -15.11 -0.95 3.92
N ILE A 47 -13.93 -1.25 3.37
CA ILE A 47 -13.16 -0.30 2.55
C ILE A 47 -13.36 -0.48 1.05
N GLY A 48 -13.92 -1.61 0.60
CA GLY A 48 -13.98 -1.93 -0.84
C GLY A 48 -14.74 -0.95 -1.70
N CYS A 49 -15.84 -0.39 -1.21
CA CYS A 49 -16.57 0.62 -1.97
C CYS A 49 -15.81 1.95 -2.07
N ASP A 50 -15.11 2.33 -0.99
CA ASP A 50 -14.27 3.53 -1.00
C ASP A 50 -13.11 3.35 -2.00
N ILE A 51 -12.44 2.19 -1.98
CA ILE A 51 -11.35 1.86 -2.90
C ILE A 51 -11.81 1.89 -4.36
N CYS A 52 -12.95 1.29 -4.69
CA CYS A 52 -13.50 1.37 -6.04
C CYS A 52 -13.75 2.81 -6.47
N THR A 53 -14.33 3.62 -5.57
CA THR A 53 -14.61 5.04 -5.83
C THR A 53 -13.33 5.82 -6.12
N TYR A 54 -12.28 5.59 -5.33
CA TYR A 54 -10.97 6.20 -5.54
C TYR A 54 -10.32 5.74 -6.83
N ALA A 55 -10.33 4.44 -7.11
CA ALA A 55 -9.80 3.86 -8.34
C ALA A 55 -10.49 4.49 -9.57
N MET A 56 -11.82 4.54 -9.61
CA MET A 56 -12.53 5.15 -10.74
C MET A 56 -12.24 6.64 -10.92
N THR A 57 -12.03 7.36 -9.81
CA THR A 57 -11.65 8.77 -9.84
C THR A 57 -10.26 8.94 -10.44
N ASP A 58 -9.30 8.16 -9.95
CA ASP A 58 -7.91 8.20 -10.40
C ASP A 58 -7.77 7.77 -11.87
N LEU A 59 -8.41 6.66 -12.26
CA LEU A 59 -8.53 6.21 -13.64
C LEU A 59 -9.03 7.32 -14.56
N SER A 60 -10.09 8.02 -14.17
CA SER A 60 -10.65 9.10 -14.98
C SER A 60 -9.68 10.27 -15.15
N ILE A 61 -8.89 10.60 -14.12
CA ILE A 61 -7.86 11.64 -14.18
C ILE A 61 -6.71 11.21 -15.11
N GLN A 62 -6.20 9.99 -14.93
CA GLN A 62 -5.10 9.47 -15.75
C GLN A 62 -5.49 9.36 -17.23
N ILE A 63 -6.68 8.83 -17.51
CA ILE A 63 -7.21 8.73 -18.89
C ILE A 63 -7.39 10.12 -19.51
N GLN A 64 -7.85 11.11 -18.75
CA GLN A 64 -7.98 12.47 -19.23
C GLN A 64 -6.63 13.09 -19.61
N ALA A 65 -5.60 12.85 -18.79
CA ALA A 65 -4.24 13.29 -19.05
C ALA A 65 -3.65 12.62 -20.30
N GLU A 66 -3.79 11.30 -20.43
CA GLU A 66 -3.31 10.55 -21.59
C GLU A 66 -4.02 10.99 -22.88
N ARG A 67 -5.33 11.25 -22.80
CA ARG A 67 -6.10 11.78 -23.94
C ARG A 67 -5.60 13.15 -24.37
N GLU A 68 -5.26 14.04 -23.43
CA GLU A 68 -4.69 15.36 -23.73
C GLU A 68 -3.31 15.25 -24.37
N TYR A 69 -2.46 14.37 -23.82
CA TYR A 69 -1.15 14.06 -24.37
C TYR A 69 -1.25 13.54 -25.80
N LYS A 70 -2.05 12.49 -26.05
CA LYS A 70 -2.27 11.93 -27.40
C LYS A 70 -2.82 12.98 -28.36
N LYS A 71 -3.80 13.78 -27.93
CA LYS A 71 -4.38 14.85 -28.74
C LYS A 71 -3.34 15.89 -29.15
N SER A 72 -2.44 16.27 -28.24
CA SER A 72 -1.33 17.20 -28.54
C SER A 72 -0.38 16.63 -29.60
N ASN A 73 -0.25 15.30 -29.66
CA ASN A 73 0.54 14.56 -30.64
C ASN A 73 -0.27 14.11 -31.88
N SER A 74 -1.49 14.63 -32.08
CA SER A 74 -2.40 14.25 -33.17
C SER A 74 -2.77 12.75 -33.20
N LEU A 75 -2.67 12.08 -32.05
CA LEU A 75 -3.10 10.70 -31.84
C LEU A 75 -4.46 10.67 -31.12
N LYS A 76 -5.12 9.51 -31.16
CA LYS A 76 -6.35 9.24 -30.43
C LYS A 76 -6.08 8.19 -29.36
N LEU A 77 -6.75 8.35 -28.22
CA LEU A 77 -6.83 7.32 -27.20
C LEU A 77 -7.47 6.06 -27.81
N ASN A 78 -6.83 4.92 -27.63
CA ASN A 78 -7.31 3.62 -28.08
C ASN A 78 -7.47 2.65 -26.88
N GLU A 79 -7.94 1.43 -27.14
CA GLU A 79 -8.19 0.45 -26.07
C GLU A 79 -6.92 -0.02 -25.35
N ASP A 80 -5.82 -0.19 -26.06
CA ASP A 80 -4.55 -0.61 -25.46
C ASP A 80 -4.05 0.45 -24.47
N ASP A 81 -4.16 1.73 -24.81
CA ASP A 81 -3.82 2.85 -23.90
C ASP A 81 -4.67 2.80 -22.61
N VAL A 82 -5.96 2.45 -22.73
CA VAL A 82 -6.87 2.35 -21.58
C VAL A 82 -6.55 1.12 -20.74
N LEU A 83 -6.26 -0.02 -21.37
CA LEU A 83 -5.91 -1.26 -20.69
C LEU A 83 -4.58 -1.14 -19.93
N GLU A 84 -3.62 -0.40 -20.48
CA GLU A 84 -2.36 -0.06 -19.79
C GLU A 84 -2.64 0.69 -18.48
N ILE A 85 -3.43 1.77 -18.53
CA ILE A 85 -3.80 2.54 -17.34
C ILE A 85 -4.65 1.72 -16.35
N ILE A 86 -5.57 0.87 -16.84
CA ILE A 86 -6.34 -0.05 -15.98
C ILE A 86 -5.41 -1.07 -15.29
N GLY A 87 -4.40 -1.57 -15.99
CA GLY A 87 -3.39 -2.48 -15.43
C GLY A 87 -2.61 -1.84 -14.28
N GLU A 88 -2.47 -0.52 -14.31
CA GLU A 88 -1.85 0.28 -13.26
C GLU A 88 -2.84 0.79 -12.21
N LEU A 89 -4.12 0.39 -12.24
CA LEU A 89 -5.11 1.05 -11.40
C LEU A 89 -4.96 0.77 -9.91
N CYS A 90 -4.52 -0.45 -9.57
CA CYS A 90 -4.16 -0.77 -8.20
C CYS A 90 -2.75 -0.28 -7.85
N VAL A 91 -1.99 0.26 -8.81
CA VAL A 91 -0.59 0.64 -8.62
C VAL A 91 -0.34 1.83 -7.70
N PRO A 92 -1.19 2.86 -7.69
CA PRO A 92 -1.14 3.90 -6.66
C PRO A 92 -1.33 3.34 -5.24
N PHE A 93 -1.96 2.17 -5.10
CA PHE A 93 -1.99 1.38 -3.87
C PHE A 93 -0.83 0.37 -3.79
N THR A 94 -0.17 0.08 -4.91
CA THR A 94 0.98 -0.85 -5.07
C THR A 94 1.90 -0.68 -6.30
N VAL A 95 3.19 -0.38 -6.15
CA VAL A 95 4.21 -1.06 -6.98
C VAL A 95 5.34 -1.53 -6.08
N ARG A 96 5.91 -2.67 -6.48
CA ARG A 96 6.98 -3.48 -5.88
C ARG A 96 7.88 -2.62 -5.00
N GLY A 97 7.98 -3.05 -3.74
CA GLY A 97 8.43 -2.23 -2.62
C GLY A 97 7.28 -1.99 -1.64
N GLU A 98 7.45 -2.50 -0.43
CA GLU A 98 6.39 -2.65 0.57
C GLU A 98 6.17 -1.40 1.43
N TRP A 99 6.55 -0.20 1.00
CA TRP A 99 6.74 0.87 1.98
C TRP A 99 6.27 2.27 1.60
N ILE A 100 5.65 2.57 0.45
CA ILE A 100 5.31 3.99 0.17
C ILE A 100 3.94 4.20 -0.49
N ARG A 101 2.92 4.69 0.22
CA ARG A 101 1.60 5.00 -0.38
C ARG A 101 0.91 6.23 0.19
N ARG A 102 -0.11 6.65 -0.55
CA ARG A 102 -0.99 7.79 -0.29
C ARG A 102 -2.35 7.37 0.29
N VAL A 103 -2.47 6.23 0.99
CA VAL A 103 -3.77 5.80 1.57
C VAL A 103 -3.64 5.50 3.05
N ALA A 104 -4.62 5.93 3.84
CA ALA A 104 -4.72 5.69 5.26
C ALA A 104 -6.10 5.14 5.62
N LEU A 105 -6.17 4.24 6.61
CA LEU A 105 -7.43 3.91 7.25
C LEU A 105 -7.80 5.01 8.24
N GLN A 106 -9.03 5.50 8.16
CA GLN A 106 -9.60 6.41 9.13
C GLN A 106 -10.79 5.73 9.80
N ILE A 107 -10.78 5.66 11.13
CA ILE A 107 -11.96 5.24 11.88
C ILE A 107 -12.73 6.50 12.28
N PRO A 108 -13.96 6.73 11.76
CA PRO A 108 -14.76 7.87 12.17
C PRO A 108 -14.97 7.82 13.69
N SER A 109 -14.49 8.82 14.41
CA SER A 109 -14.74 8.93 15.84
C SER A 109 -16.25 9.11 16.03
N SER A 110 -16.87 8.23 16.82
CA SER A 110 -18.31 7.95 16.95
C SER A 110 -19.26 9.13 17.30
N THR A 111 -18.87 10.39 17.14
CA THR A 111 -19.65 11.55 17.62
C THR A 111 -20.34 12.37 16.54
N SER A 112 -20.34 11.95 15.26
CA SER A 112 -21.05 12.72 14.23
C SER A 112 -21.65 11.88 13.11
N ILE A 113 -22.36 10.79 13.44
CA ILE A 113 -23.40 10.28 12.53
C ILE A 113 -24.63 11.18 12.73
N THR A 114 -24.51 12.44 12.32
CA THR A 114 -25.67 13.32 12.15
C THR A 114 -26.33 12.97 10.83
N ASN A 115 -27.57 12.48 10.90
CA ASN A 115 -28.44 12.11 9.78
C ASN A 115 -28.84 13.30 8.87
N ASN A 116 -27.92 14.18 8.49
CA ASN A 116 -28.21 15.39 7.73
C ASN A 116 -27.12 15.65 6.67
N SER A 117 -27.11 14.87 5.60
CA SER A 117 -26.54 15.29 4.31
C SER A 117 -27.20 14.49 3.19
N GLU A 118 -28.38 14.90 2.77
CA GLU A 118 -29.07 14.32 1.60
C GLU A 118 -28.49 14.79 0.25
N ASN A 119 -27.47 15.65 0.22
CA ASN A 119 -27.07 16.31 -1.04
C ASN A 119 -25.57 16.32 -1.35
N ASN A 120 -24.69 15.69 -0.56
CA ASN A 120 -23.31 15.45 -0.94
C ASN A 120 -22.89 14.04 -0.50
N PRO A 121 -22.52 13.14 -1.41
CA PRO A 121 -21.88 11.87 -1.06
C PRO A 121 -20.41 12.11 -0.71
N GLU A 122 -20.12 13.03 0.23
CA GLU A 122 -18.90 12.89 1.02
C GLU A 122 -19.19 11.79 2.03
N SER A 123 -19.05 10.55 1.55
CA SER A 123 -18.94 9.38 2.41
C SER A 123 -17.78 9.65 3.34
N ASP A 124 -18.04 9.80 4.64
CA ASP A 124 -17.05 9.57 5.69
C ASP A 124 -16.59 8.10 5.55
N GLY A 125 -15.72 7.85 4.57
CA GLY A 125 -15.15 6.56 4.22
C GLY A 125 -14.25 6.05 5.34
N PHE A 126 -13.99 4.75 5.36
CA PHE A 126 -12.97 4.18 6.25
C PHE A 126 -11.55 4.32 5.67
N THR A 127 -11.42 4.87 4.46
CA THR A 127 -10.15 5.18 3.83
C THR A 127 -10.05 6.66 3.50
N LYS A 128 -8.81 7.17 3.48
CA LYS A 128 -8.48 8.54 3.09
C LYS A 128 -7.25 8.53 2.20
N ILE A 129 -7.30 9.28 1.10
CA ILE A 129 -6.12 9.57 0.29
C ILE A 129 -5.32 10.71 0.94
N LEU A 130 -4.02 10.51 1.06
CA LEU A 130 -3.05 11.46 1.62
C LEU A 130 -2.36 12.26 0.52
N ASP A 131 -1.97 13.49 0.81
CA ASP A 131 -1.13 14.31 -0.09
C ASP A 131 0.36 14.00 0.03
N ILE A 132 0.72 13.13 0.99
CA ILE A 132 2.08 12.69 1.27
C ILE A 132 2.21 11.19 1.05
N TYR A 133 3.45 10.78 0.80
CA TYR A 133 3.85 9.39 0.66
C TYR A 133 4.24 8.83 2.02
N THR A 134 3.72 7.66 2.38
CA THR A 134 3.84 7.09 3.73
C THR A 134 4.18 5.61 3.76
N SER A 135 4.84 5.16 4.84
CA SER A 135 5.20 3.78 5.12
C SER A 135 4.01 2.85 4.89
N CYS A 136 4.12 1.95 3.91
CA CYS A 136 3.13 0.88 3.78
C CYS A 136 3.24 -0.10 4.93
N LYS A 137 2.08 -0.44 5.47
CA LYS A 137 1.91 -1.48 6.48
C LYS A 137 0.69 -2.32 6.09
N ARG A 138 -0.08 -2.81 7.05
CA ARG A 138 -1.23 -3.68 6.81
C ARG A 138 -2.30 -3.01 5.96
N THR A 139 -2.46 -1.69 6.12
CA THR A 139 -3.42 -0.88 5.32
C THR A 139 -3.22 -1.06 3.82
N CYS A 140 -1.99 -0.92 3.34
CA CYS A 140 -1.74 -0.97 1.89
C CYS A 140 -2.08 -2.32 1.30
N ARG A 141 -1.62 -3.39 1.95
CA ARG A 141 -1.87 -4.75 1.46
C ARG A 141 -3.36 -5.08 1.49
N SER A 142 -4.09 -4.61 2.51
CA SER A 142 -5.55 -4.75 2.52
C SER A 142 -6.22 -3.97 1.40
N VAL A 143 -5.77 -2.75 1.13
CA VAL A 143 -6.30 -1.94 0.04
C VAL A 143 -5.98 -2.58 -1.32
N GLN A 144 -4.78 -3.12 -1.48
CA GLN A 144 -4.36 -3.89 -2.66
C GLN A 144 -5.26 -5.09 -2.88
N GLU A 145 -5.35 -6.01 -1.90
CA GLU A 145 -6.12 -7.25 -2.05
C GLU A 145 -7.57 -6.93 -2.43
N VAL A 146 -8.13 -5.87 -1.87
CA VAL A 146 -9.48 -5.40 -2.21
C VAL A 146 -9.56 -4.80 -3.61
N CYS A 147 -8.56 -4.01 -4.02
CA CYS A 147 -8.50 -3.44 -5.37
C CYS A 147 -8.34 -4.52 -6.46
N GLU A 148 -7.46 -5.50 -6.23
CA GLU A 148 -7.25 -6.64 -7.14
C GLU A 148 -8.51 -7.49 -7.23
N THR A 149 -9.12 -7.84 -6.09
CA THR A 149 -10.40 -8.58 -6.06
C THR A 149 -11.50 -7.84 -6.82
N MET A 150 -11.50 -6.51 -6.74
CA MET A 150 -12.44 -5.68 -7.48
C MET A 150 -12.16 -5.73 -8.99
N LEU A 151 -10.89 -5.61 -9.43
CA LEU A 151 -10.52 -5.70 -10.85
C LEU A 151 -10.80 -7.09 -11.45
N GLU A 152 -10.75 -8.14 -10.64
CA GLU A 152 -11.11 -9.51 -11.03
C GLU A 152 -12.63 -9.75 -11.12
N SER A 153 -13.47 -8.76 -10.79
CA SER A 153 -14.92 -8.93 -10.80
C SER A 153 -15.51 -8.86 -12.22
N GLU A 154 -16.60 -9.60 -12.47
CA GLU A 154 -17.27 -9.62 -13.78
C GLU A 154 -17.76 -8.22 -14.20
N GLU A 155 -18.03 -7.33 -13.24
CA GLU A 155 -18.41 -5.94 -13.48
C GLU A 155 -17.27 -5.11 -14.11
N MET A 156 -16.01 -5.51 -13.89
CA MET A 156 -14.82 -4.83 -14.41
C MET A 156 -14.37 -5.32 -15.79
N ASP A 157 -14.90 -6.46 -16.28
CA ASP A 157 -14.59 -6.98 -17.63
C ASP A 157 -14.89 -5.98 -18.76
N ARG A 158 -15.83 -5.06 -18.52
CA ARG A 158 -16.26 -4.04 -19.49
C ARG A 158 -15.67 -2.67 -19.22
N LEU A 159 -14.77 -2.54 -18.25
CA LEU A 159 -14.25 -1.26 -17.81
C LEU A 159 -13.57 -0.49 -18.95
N SER A 160 -12.71 -1.16 -19.75
CA SER A 160 -12.03 -0.53 -20.89
C SER A 160 -13.03 0.08 -21.88
N ALA A 161 -14.06 -0.68 -22.25
CA ALA A 161 -15.09 -0.25 -23.18
C ALA A 161 -15.92 0.92 -22.61
N ILE A 162 -16.30 0.87 -21.33
CA ILE A 162 -17.03 1.93 -20.64
C ILE A 162 -16.21 3.22 -20.60
N ILE A 163 -14.92 3.14 -20.27
CA ILE A 163 -14.02 4.30 -20.20
C ILE A 163 -13.80 4.91 -21.57
N LEU A 164 -13.57 4.08 -22.60
CA LEU A 164 -13.47 4.55 -23.98
C LEU A 164 -14.75 5.24 -24.47
N GLU A 165 -15.91 4.66 -24.20
CA GLU A 165 -17.20 5.25 -24.55
C GLU A 165 -17.36 6.63 -23.89
N ASN A 166 -17.14 6.71 -22.58
CA ASN A 166 -17.23 7.97 -21.83
C ASN A 166 -16.20 9.00 -22.33
N SER A 167 -14.98 8.58 -22.66
CA SER A 167 -13.91 9.45 -23.18
C SER A 167 -14.25 10.05 -24.55
N ASN A 168 -15.09 9.37 -25.33
CA ASN A 168 -15.58 9.83 -26.63
C ASN A 168 -16.82 10.72 -26.52
N ILE A 169 -17.71 10.44 -25.56
CA ILE A 169 -18.94 11.22 -25.34
C ILE A 169 -18.64 12.55 -24.65
N TYR A 170 -17.80 12.52 -23.61
CA TYR A 170 -17.58 13.67 -22.74
C TYR A 170 -16.32 14.44 -23.12
N ALA A 171 -16.46 15.77 -23.18
CA ALA A 171 -15.35 16.67 -23.46
C ALA A 171 -14.29 16.67 -22.36
N ASN A 172 -14.61 16.23 -21.13
CA ASN A 172 -13.67 16.01 -20.05
C ASN A 172 -14.16 14.81 -19.22
N ILE A 173 -13.44 13.69 -19.23
CA ILE A 173 -13.81 12.50 -18.45
C ILE A 173 -13.46 12.65 -16.96
N SER A 174 -12.53 13.55 -16.62
CA SER A 174 -12.18 13.89 -15.24
C SER A 174 -13.14 14.90 -14.60
N ASP A 175 -14.24 15.26 -15.27
CA ASP A 175 -15.28 16.10 -14.66
C ASP A 175 -16.00 15.35 -13.55
N VAL A 176 -16.25 16.03 -12.43
CA VAL A 176 -16.87 15.43 -11.23
C VAL A 176 -18.21 14.75 -11.54
N LYS A 177 -19.02 15.27 -12.47
CA LYS A 177 -20.30 14.63 -12.83
C LYS A 177 -20.09 13.35 -13.63
N VAL A 178 -19.10 13.32 -14.52
CA VAL A 178 -18.76 12.14 -15.32
C VAL A 178 -18.17 11.06 -14.43
N ILE A 179 -17.22 11.42 -13.56
CA ILE A 179 -16.65 10.52 -12.55
C ILE A 179 -17.76 9.90 -11.68
N ASN A 180 -18.67 10.72 -11.14
CA ASN A 180 -19.80 10.21 -10.36
C ASN A 180 -20.72 9.29 -11.17
N GLY A 181 -20.88 9.53 -12.47
CA GLY A 181 -21.60 8.64 -13.38
C GLY A 181 -20.90 7.29 -13.52
N LEU A 182 -19.58 7.29 -13.74
CA LEU A 182 -18.74 6.10 -13.83
C LEU A 182 -18.77 5.29 -12.54
N ILE A 183 -18.60 5.92 -11.38
CA ILE A 183 -18.70 5.26 -10.07
C ILE A 183 -20.07 4.58 -9.90
N ARG A 184 -21.16 5.25 -10.30
CA ARG A 184 -22.51 4.67 -10.23
C ARG A 184 -22.69 3.48 -11.18
N GLN A 185 -22.04 3.52 -12.34
CA GLN A 185 -22.15 2.48 -13.35
C GLN A 185 -21.28 1.25 -13.01
N VAL A 186 -20.10 1.49 -12.44
CA VAL A 186 -19.06 0.47 -12.25
C VAL A 186 -19.01 0.00 -10.80
N CYS A 187 -18.90 0.91 -9.83
CA CYS A 187 -18.71 0.56 -8.43
C CYS A 187 -20.01 0.16 -7.73
N ILE A 188 -21.10 0.94 -7.88
CA ILE A 188 -22.34 0.68 -7.13
C ILE A 188 -22.92 -0.73 -7.35
N PRO A 189 -22.91 -1.32 -8.56
CA PRO A 189 -23.39 -2.68 -8.77
C PRO A 189 -22.57 -3.76 -8.06
N THR A 190 -21.32 -3.46 -7.67
CA THR A 190 -20.46 -4.42 -6.98
C THR A 190 -21.03 -4.80 -5.62
N HIS A 191 -20.79 -6.05 -5.21
CA HIS A 191 -21.25 -6.57 -3.92
C HIS A 191 -20.77 -5.71 -2.73
N GLN A 192 -19.54 -5.19 -2.82
CA GLN A 192 -18.90 -4.35 -1.82
C GLN A 192 -19.63 -3.02 -1.63
N CYS A 193 -20.07 -2.39 -2.72
CA CYS A 193 -20.82 -1.14 -2.64
C CYS A 193 -22.28 -1.32 -2.26
N LEU A 194 -22.94 -2.39 -2.72
CA LEU A 194 -24.33 -2.68 -2.35
C LEU A 194 -24.49 -2.90 -0.84
N ASN A 195 -23.55 -3.59 -0.21
CA ASN A 195 -23.58 -3.92 1.22
C ASN A 195 -22.73 -2.98 2.08
N HIS A 196 -22.26 -1.87 1.51
CA HIS A 196 -21.29 -0.98 2.17
C HIS A 196 -21.75 -0.54 3.57
N LEU A 197 -23.01 -0.12 3.73
CA LEU A 197 -23.55 0.30 5.02
C LEU A 197 -23.62 -0.83 6.06
N GLU A 198 -23.83 -2.07 5.62
CA GLU A 198 -23.81 -3.24 6.50
C GLU A 198 -22.38 -3.55 6.95
N TYR A 199 -21.43 -3.56 6.02
CA TYR A 199 -20.00 -3.75 6.34
C TYR A 199 -19.46 -2.65 7.25
N LYS A 200 -19.86 -1.39 7.06
CA LYS A 200 -19.50 -0.29 7.98
C LYS A 200 -19.99 -0.57 9.41
N LYS A 201 -21.20 -1.09 9.57
CA LYS A 201 -21.77 -1.44 10.89
C LYS A 201 -21.07 -2.65 11.50
N GLU A 202 -20.81 -3.68 10.70
CA GLU A 202 -20.07 -4.87 11.13
C GLU A 202 -18.67 -4.51 11.62
N LEU A 203 -17.92 -3.73 10.84
CA LEU A 203 -16.61 -3.23 11.25
C LEU A 203 -16.73 -2.46 12.57
N THR A 204 -17.68 -1.53 12.68
CA THR A 204 -17.90 -0.73 13.90
C THR A 204 -18.13 -1.62 15.14
N HIS A 205 -18.87 -2.72 14.99
CA HIS A 205 -19.07 -3.68 16.07
C HIS A 205 -17.76 -4.42 16.41
N SER A 206 -16.99 -4.80 15.39
CA SER A 206 -15.75 -5.55 15.51
C SER A 206 -14.56 -4.72 16.01
N LEU A 207 -14.61 -3.39 15.94
CA LEU A 207 -13.51 -2.50 16.38
C LEU A 207 -13.06 -2.80 17.81
N ASN A 208 -13.99 -3.04 18.74
CA ASN A 208 -13.69 -3.31 20.14
C ASN A 208 -13.56 -4.81 20.47
N THR A 209 -13.64 -5.69 19.46
CA THR A 209 -13.49 -7.13 19.65
C THR A 209 -12.04 -7.45 20.00
N MET A 210 -11.86 -8.15 21.13
CA MET A 210 -10.55 -8.53 21.62
C MET A 210 -9.94 -9.65 20.78
N THR A 211 -8.72 -9.45 20.28
CA THR A 211 -7.92 -10.49 19.63
C THR A 211 -6.71 -10.83 20.49
N ILE A 212 -5.93 -11.85 20.08
CA ILE A 212 -4.64 -12.19 20.71
C ILE A 212 -3.61 -11.03 20.64
N HIS A 213 -3.85 -10.02 19.79
CA HIS A 213 -2.98 -8.87 19.55
C HIS A 213 -3.58 -7.54 20.02
N GLY A 214 -4.61 -7.58 20.88
CA GLY A 214 -5.39 -6.40 21.28
C GLY A 214 -6.65 -6.25 20.45
N THR A 215 -7.37 -5.15 20.64
CA THR A 215 -8.58 -4.86 19.86
C THR A 215 -8.25 -4.57 18.40
N LEU A 216 -9.23 -4.75 17.50
CA LEU A 216 -9.04 -4.38 16.09
C LEU A 216 -8.78 -2.87 15.95
N LEU A 217 -9.43 -2.06 16.79
CA LEU A 217 -9.18 -0.61 16.86
C LEU A 217 -7.74 -0.30 17.22
N GLU A 218 -7.18 -0.90 18.27
CA GLU A 218 -5.78 -0.71 18.66
C GLU A 218 -4.83 -1.13 17.54
N GLN A 219 -5.14 -2.21 16.82
CA GLN A 219 -4.34 -2.66 15.69
C GLN A 219 -4.35 -1.64 14.54
N ILE A 220 -5.53 -1.13 14.16
CA ILE A 220 -5.67 -0.12 13.10
C ILE A 220 -4.96 1.18 13.52
N LEU A 221 -5.13 1.62 14.77
CA LEU A 221 -4.48 2.84 15.28
C LEU A 221 -2.97 2.68 15.44
N SER A 222 -2.47 1.47 15.67
CA SER A 222 -1.03 1.18 15.72
C SER A 222 -0.38 1.20 14.33
N ASP A 223 -1.19 1.12 13.27
CA ASP A 223 -0.75 1.20 11.87
C ASP A 223 -0.57 2.67 11.43
N THR A 224 0.18 3.44 12.23
CA THR A 224 0.37 4.87 11.99
C THR A 224 1.08 5.12 10.67
N THR A 225 0.58 6.08 9.90
CA THR A 225 1.21 6.57 8.66
C THR A 225 2.51 7.31 8.99
N GLU A 226 3.65 6.84 8.49
CA GLU A 226 4.94 7.50 8.65
C GLU A 226 5.39 8.08 7.31
N GLU A 227 5.65 9.38 7.23
CA GLU A 227 6.08 10.00 5.98
C GLU A 227 7.42 9.43 5.48
N VAL A 228 7.52 9.23 4.17
CA VAL A 228 8.74 8.76 3.50
C VAL A 228 9.31 9.87 2.63
N GLY A 229 10.60 10.13 2.78
CA GLY A 229 11.32 11.16 2.04
C GLY A 229 11.51 10.83 0.56
N LYS A 230 11.77 11.86 -0.26
CA LYS A 230 11.91 11.74 -1.72
C LYS A 230 13.01 10.78 -2.19
N GLN A 231 14.17 10.79 -1.54
CA GLN A 231 15.29 9.92 -1.90
C GLN A 231 14.97 8.44 -1.68
N LEU A 232 14.25 8.17 -0.61
CA LEU A 232 13.78 6.83 -0.25
C LEU A 232 12.78 6.32 -1.31
N MET A 233 11.89 7.20 -1.82
CA MET A 233 11.03 6.89 -2.99
C MET A 233 11.83 6.61 -4.26
N GLU A 234 12.85 7.41 -4.57
CA GLU A 234 13.67 7.24 -5.78
C GLU A 234 14.51 5.96 -5.72
N LEU A 235 15.03 5.62 -4.54
CA LEU A 235 15.80 4.41 -4.30
C LEU A 235 14.93 3.15 -4.51
N GLU A 236 13.69 3.15 -3.99
CA GLU A 236 12.70 2.11 -4.26
C GLU A 236 12.47 1.98 -5.78
N SER A 237 12.08 3.07 -6.43
CA SER A 237 11.74 3.08 -7.85
C SER A 237 12.83 2.48 -8.73
N MET A 238 14.11 2.71 -8.41
CA MET A 238 15.23 2.19 -9.21
C MET A 238 15.53 0.72 -8.95
N MET A 239 15.48 0.26 -7.69
CA MET A 239 15.67 -1.15 -7.37
C MET A 239 14.64 -2.04 -8.06
N TYR A 240 13.40 -1.56 -8.17
CA TYR A 240 12.32 -2.33 -8.78
C TYR A 240 12.23 -2.18 -10.29
N SER A 241 12.78 -1.12 -10.88
CA SER A 241 12.91 -0.98 -12.34
C SER A 241 13.94 -1.96 -12.93
N ALA A 242 14.90 -2.44 -12.12
CA ALA A 242 15.93 -3.40 -12.54
C ALA A 242 15.43 -4.87 -12.52
N GLY A 243 14.28 -5.15 -11.89
CA GLY A 243 13.72 -6.50 -11.74
C GLY A 243 12.62 -6.83 -12.75
N ASP A 244 12.99 -7.05 -14.01
CA ASP A 244 12.08 -7.38 -15.13
C ASP A 244 11.61 -8.86 -15.12
N ASP A 245 11.03 -9.33 -14.01
CA ASP A 245 10.50 -10.71 -13.95
C ASP A 245 9.18 -10.77 -13.19
N ASP A 246 8.07 -10.75 -13.94
CA ASP A 246 6.66 -10.74 -13.50
C ASP A 246 6.22 -11.94 -12.64
N ARG A 247 7.14 -12.82 -12.22
CA ARG A 247 6.83 -14.07 -11.52
C ARG A 247 7.47 -14.21 -10.15
N LYS A 248 8.29 -13.26 -9.71
CA LYS A 248 8.85 -13.27 -8.35
C LYS A 248 8.00 -12.34 -7.48
N LYS A 249 7.34 -12.91 -6.47
CA LYS A 249 6.78 -12.12 -5.36
C LYS A 249 7.90 -11.19 -4.87
N PRO A 250 7.68 -9.86 -4.80
CA PRO A 250 8.72 -8.96 -4.34
C PRO A 250 9.17 -9.41 -2.94
N VAL A 251 10.48 -9.45 -2.73
CA VAL A 251 11.02 -9.56 -1.38
C VAL A 251 10.61 -8.28 -0.66
N ILE A 252 9.99 -8.48 0.49
CA ILE A 252 9.46 -7.41 1.33
C ILE A 252 10.65 -6.65 1.94
N ILE A 253 10.87 -5.41 1.53
CA ILE A 253 11.93 -4.56 2.07
C ILE A 253 11.28 -3.52 2.99
N THR A 254 11.62 -3.56 4.28
CA THR A 254 11.11 -2.59 5.29
C THR A 254 11.82 -1.24 5.19
N LYS A 255 11.33 -0.19 5.86
CA LYS A 255 12.04 1.10 5.96
C LYS A 255 13.46 0.93 6.51
N ASP A 256 13.63 0.15 7.57
CA ASP A 256 14.94 -0.12 8.16
C ASP A 256 15.86 -0.85 7.17
N ASP A 257 15.29 -1.72 6.34
CA ASP A 257 16.02 -2.42 5.29
C ASP A 257 16.40 -1.49 4.12
N MET A 258 15.56 -0.51 3.80
CA MET A 258 15.89 0.55 2.84
C MET A 258 16.97 1.49 3.34
N GLU A 259 16.96 1.83 4.63
CA GLU A 259 18.05 2.59 5.25
C GLU A 259 19.36 1.79 5.24
N LYS A 260 19.30 0.47 5.47
CA LYS A 260 20.46 -0.42 5.30
C LYS A 260 20.93 -0.46 3.85
N LEU A 261 20.04 -0.56 2.87
CA LEU A 261 20.39 -0.53 1.45
C LEU A 261 21.02 0.80 1.05
N LYS A 262 20.45 1.93 1.47
CA LYS A 262 21.03 3.27 1.26
C LYS A 262 22.46 3.31 1.79
N LYS A 263 22.67 2.81 3.00
CA LYS A 263 24.01 2.74 3.60
C LYS A 263 24.94 1.79 2.84
N ALA A 264 24.44 0.64 2.40
CA ALA A 264 25.18 -0.35 1.63
C ALA A 264 25.65 0.24 0.29
N TYR A 265 24.75 0.85 -0.47
CA TYR A 265 25.09 1.52 -1.72
C TYR A 265 26.05 2.70 -1.50
N LYS A 266 25.78 3.61 -0.53
CA LYS A 266 26.69 4.71 -0.18
C LYS A 266 28.11 4.24 0.13
N SER A 267 28.24 3.13 0.86
CA SER A 267 29.55 2.56 1.24
C SER A 267 30.16 1.62 0.20
N GLY A 268 29.43 1.27 -0.86
CA GLY A 268 29.83 0.25 -1.83
C GLY A 268 29.85 -1.18 -1.26
N ASP A 269 29.17 -1.42 -0.14
CA ASP A 269 29.11 -2.71 0.54
C ASP A 269 28.00 -3.60 -0.06
N MET A 270 28.36 -4.32 -1.13
CA MET A 270 27.42 -5.20 -1.83
C MET A 270 27.04 -6.44 -1.01
N GLU A 271 27.82 -6.84 -0.01
CA GLU A 271 27.42 -7.94 0.88
C GLU A 271 26.25 -7.49 1.78
N MET A 272 26.33 -6.28 2.34
CA MET A 272 25.23 -5.69 3.10
C MET A 272 23.98 -5.45 2.23
N ALA A 273 24.15 -5.08 0.96
CA ALA A 273 23.02 -4.95 0.04
C ALA A 273 22.32 -6.30 -0.19
N LYS A 274 23.09 -7.38 -0.37
CA LYS A 274 22.56 -8.74 -0.59
C LYS A 274 21.83 -9.34 0.60
N GLU A 275 22.23 -8.97 1.82
CA GLU A 275 21.52 -9.40 3.04
C GLU A 275 20.07 -8.93 3.04
N VAL A 276 19.80 -7.80 2.37
CA VAL A 276 18.49 -7.18 2.27
C VAL A 276 17.79 -7.53 0.95
N ASP A 277 18.49 -7.34 -0.18
CA ASP A 277 18.01 -7.66 -1.51
C ASP A 277 18.98 -8.61 -2.22
N PRO A 278 18.65 -9.92 -2.29
CA PRO A 278 19.45 -10.90 -3.00
C PRO A 278 19.66 -10.59 -4.49
N MET A 279 18.86 -9.72 -5.10
CA MET A 279 18.99 -9.30 -6.51
C MET A 279 19.92 -8.11 -6.71
N ALA A 280 20.53 -7.58 -5.64
CA ALA A 280 21.52 -6.50 -5.73
C ALA A 280 22.75 -6.86 -6.60
N ASP A 281 23.02 -8.15 -6.82
CA ASP A 281 24.06 -8.63 -7.75
C ASP A 281 23.69 -8.50 -9.23
N ASP A 282 22.41 -8.40 -9.54
CA ASP A 282 21.92 -8.32 -10.93
C ASP A 282 21.96 -6.88 -11.46
N LEU A 283 22.29 -5.90 -10.60
CA LEU A 283 22.44 -4.50 -10.97
C LEU A 283 23.66 -4.28 -11.87
N SER A 284 23.46 -3.57 -12.98
CA SER A 284 24.55 -3.10 -13.83
C SER A 284 25.38 -2.02 -13.13
N GLU A 285 26.62 -1.81 -13.59
CA GLU A 285 27.51 -0.77 -13.05
C GLU A 285 26.90 0.65 -13.20
N GLU A 286 26.08 0.88 -14.23
CA GLU A 286 25.35 2.13 -14.43
C GLU A 286 24.22 2.31 -13.41
N GLU A 287 23.45 1.25 -13.12
CA GLU A 287 22.39 1.26 -12.10
C GLU A 287 22.97 1.45 -10.70
N LEU A 288 24.08 0.77 -10.41
CA LEU A 288 24.76 0.87 -9.13
C LEU A 288 25.32 2.27 -8.89
N GLU A 289 25.90 2.92 -9.91
CA GLU A 289 26.40 4.29 -9.77
C GLU A 289 25.25 5.31 -9.58
N LYS A 290 24.09 5.10 -10.23
CA LYS A 290 22.88 5.90 -9.96
C LYS A 290 22.40 5.74 -8.53
N LEU A 291 22.32 4.51 -8.02
CA LEU A 291 21.93 4.22 -6.64
C LEU A 291 22.89 4.85 -5.62
N ARG A 292 24.20 4.89 -5.93
CA ARG A 292 25.21 5.59 -5.12
C ARG A 292 24.97 7.09 -5.09
N HIS A 293 24.75 7.72 -6.25
CA HIS A 293 24.48 9.14 -6.35
C HIS A 293 23.26 9.56 -5.50
N ILE A 294 22.16 8.81 -5.60
CA ILE A 294 20.93 9.06 -4.81
C ILE A 294 21.17 8.87 -3.31
N SER A 295 22.03 7.91 -2.97
CA SER A 295 22.39 7.64 -1.57
C SER A 295 23.33 8.71 -0.98
N ASP A 296 24.02 9.49 -1.82
CA ASP A 296 24.99 10.53 -1.44
C ASP A 296 24.38 11.94 -1.30
N GLU A 297 23.23 12.22 -1.92
CA GLU A 297 22.59 13.56 -1.95
C GLU A 297 22.04 14.08 -0.60
N GLU A 298 22.35 13.45 0.54
CA GLU A 298 21.78 13.82 1.85
C GLU A 298 22.64 14.82 2.67
N ASP A 299 23.81 15.23 2.19
CA ASP A 299 24.68 16.14 2.96
C ASP A 299 24.56 17.63 2.52
N GLY A 300 23.61 17.98 1.65
CA GLY A 300 23.42 19.36 1.15
C GLY A 300 21.96 19.83 1.18
N ASP A 301 21.70 20.86 2.00
CA ASP A 301 20.50 21.70 2.09
C ASP A 301 19.32 21.19 2.93
N MET A 302 19.44 21.44 4.24
CA MET A 302 18.35 21.87 5.13
C MET A 302 18.08 23.38 4.96
#